data_AF-A0A0C1IX68-F1
#
_entry.id   AF-A0A0C1IX68-F1
#
_cell.length_a   1.000
_cell.length_b   1.000
_cell.length_c   1.000
_cell.angle_alpha   90.00
_cell.angle_beta   90.00
_cell.angle_gamma   90.00
#
_symmetry.space_group_name_H-M   'P 1'
#
loop_
_entity.id
_entity.type
_entity.pdbx_description
1 polymer ?
#
loop_
_entity_poly.entity_id
_entity_poly.type
_entity_poly.pdbx_seq_one_letter_code
_entity_poly.pdbx_strand_id
1 'polypeptide(L)' 'MWSGWKMVSRGKMEQRVDLDPWAAELYSGNQLPRKHKWIAPTLTDHLFFAYPAPGTKEVTVKATDRFGNRYEEKIVLG' A
#
# COMPACT_ATOMS: atom_id res chain seq x y z
N MET A 1 22.81 22.47 -17.70
CA MET A 1 22.71 21.77 -16.40
C MET A 1 21.51 20.83 -16.47
N TRP A 2 21.72 19.52 -16.51
CA TRP A 2 20.63 18.55 -16.55
C TRP A 2 20.17 18.30 -15.12
N SER A 3 18.92 18.62 -14.78
CA SER A 3 18.35 18.30 -13.47
C SER A 3 18.11 16.80 -13.39
N GLY A 4 19.10 16.06 -12.89
CA GLY A 4 18.94 14.65 -12.57
C GLY A 4 17.85 14.46 -11.52
N TRP A 5 16.93 13.55 -11.77
CA TRP A 5 15.91 13.16 -10.80
C TRP A 5 16.60 12.57 -9.57
N LYS A 6 16.47 13.20 -8.41
CA LYS A 6 17.01 12.67 -7.16
C LYS A 6 15.96 11.81 -6.47
N MET A 7 16.15 10.49 -6.49
CA MET A 7 15.40 9.61 -5.62
C MET A 7 15.82 9.84 -4.16
N VAL A 8 14.83 10.00 -3.27
CA VAL A 8 15.05 10.21 -1.84
C VAL A 8 14.41 9.06 -1.07
N SER A 9 15.22 8.31 -0.32
CA SER A 9 14.71 7.28 0.60
C SER A 9 13.94 7.95 1.74
N ARG A 10 12.73 7.45 2.02
CA ARG A 10 11.84 7.98 3.07
C ARG A 10 11.81 7.11 4.34
N GLY A 11 12.65 6.08 4.42
CA GLY A 11 12.73 5.18 5.57
C GLY A 11 11.66 4.09 5.58
N LYS A 12 11.41 3.52 6.77
CA LYS A 12 10.40 2.47 6.96
C LYS A 12 8.99 3.07 6.85
N MET A 13 8.08 2.31 6.25
CA MET A 13 6.65 2.66 6.23
C MET A 13 6.03 2.44 7.61
N GLU A 14 4.98 3.18 7.89
CA GLU A 14 4.21 3.01 9.13
C GLU A 14 3.30 1.79 8.99
N GLN A 15 3.42 0.83 9.91
CA GLN A 15 2.51 -0.30 9.99
C GLN A 15 1.29 0.09 10.84
N ARG A 16 0.08 -0.18 10.35
CA ARG A 16 -1.17 0.08 11.08
C ARG A 16 -2.10 -1.12 11.04
N VAL A 17 -2.94 -1.23 12.07
CA VAL A 17 -4.10 -2.12 12.07
C VAL A 17 -5.27 -1.36 11.43
N ASP A 18 -5.73 -1.84 10.29
CA ASP A 18 -6.85 -1.23 9.56
C ASP A 18 -7.59 -2.28 8.71
N LEU A 19 -8.69 -1.88 8.07
CA LEU A 19 -9.34 -2.69 7.04
C LEU A 19 -8.56 -2.59 5.73
N ASP A 20 -8.31 -3.72 5.09
CA ASP A 20 -7.76 -3.72 3.72
C ASP A 20 -8.71 -2.96 2.79
N PRO A 21 -8.23 -1.94 2.03
CA PRO A 21 -9.10 -1.11 1.20
C PRO A 21 -9.88 -1.90 0.15
N TRP A 22 -9.28 -2.95 -0.41
CA TRP A 22 -9.93 -3.76 -1.44
C TRP A 22 -10.98 -4.69 -0.83
N ALA A 23 -10.68 -5.29 0.33
CA ALA A 23 -11.67 -6.03 1.09
C ALA A 23 -12.83 -5.14 1.54
N ALA A 24 -12.56 -3.91 1.96
CA ALA A 24 -13.58 -2.93 2.31
C ALA A 24 -14.47 -2.60 1.10
N GLU A 25 -13.89 -2.37 -0.07
CA GLU A 25 -14.65 -2.12 -1.31
C GLU A 25 -15.53 -3.31 -1.71
N LEU A 26 -14.99 -4.53 -1.62
CA LEU A 26 -15.68 -5.73 -2.11
C LEU A 26 -16.73 -6.29 -1.14
N TYR A 27 -16.57 -6.07 0.17
CA TYR A 27 -17.30 -6.80 1.20
C TYR A 27 -17.97 -5.92 2.27
N SER A 28 -17.91 -4.59 2.15
CA SER A 28 -18.61 -3.71 3.09
C SER A 28 -20.10 -3.54 2.75
N GLY A 29 -20.92 -3.50 3.79
CA GLY A 29 -22.35 -3.16 3.68
C GLY A 29 -23.26 -4.36 3.49
N ASN A 30 -24.57 -4.12 3.61
CA ASN A 30 -25.61 -5.17 3.63
C ASN A 30 -25.95 -5.76 2.24
N GLN A 31 -25.41 -5.17 1.18
CA GLN A 31 -25.63 -5.59 -0.21
C GLN A 31 -24.45 -6.38 -0.79
N LEU A 32 -23.30 -6.37 -0.11
CA LEU A 32 -22.08 -7.03 -0.55
C LEU A 32 -21.61 -8.08 0.47
N PRO A 33 -20.99 -9.17 0.01
CA PRO A 33 -21.05 -9.68 -1.36
C PRO A 33 -22.45 -10.26 -1.66
N ARG A 34 -22.91 -10.15 -2.91
CA ARG A 34 -24.29 -10.53 -3.31
C ARG A 34 -24.71 -11.96 -2.93
N LYS A 35 -23.76 -12.90 -2.94
CA LYS A 35 -24.01 -14.33 -2.66
C LYS A 35 -23.85 -14.68 -1.17
N HIS A 36 -22.81 -14.17 -0.52
CA HIS A 36 -22.41 -14.56 0.83
C HIS A 36 -22.40 -13.34 1.75
N LYS A 37 -23.58 -12.77 2.03
CA LYS A 37 -23.75 -11.53 2.82
C LYS A 37 -23.21 -11.57 4.26
N TRP A 38 -22.80 -12.74 4.74
CA TRP A 38 -22.15 -12.93 6.04
C TRP A 38 -20.64 -12.66 6.01
N ILE A 39 -20.05 -12.46 4.82
CA ILE A 39 -18.64 -12.09 4.68
C ILE A 39 -18.52 -10.59 4.90
N ALA A 40 -17.66 -10.20 5.83
CA ALA A 40 -17.29 -8.83 6.11
C ALA A 40 -15.76 -8.70 6.16
N PRO A 41 -15.19 -7.53 5.82
CA PRO A 41 -13.76 -7.29 5.97
C PRO A 41 -13.37 -7.36 7.46
N THR A 42 -12.15 -7.77 7.73
CA THR A 42 -11.59 -7.87 9.08
C THR A 42 -10.36 -7.00 9.20
N LEU A 43 -10.08 -6.55 10.42
CA LEU A 43 -8.87 -5.78 10.71
C LEU A 43 -7.63 -6.64 10.46
N THR A 44 -6.63 -6.05 9.82
CA THR A 44 -5.32 -6.66 9.57
C THR A 44 -4.22 -5.69 9.98
N ASP A 45 -3.15 -6.22 10.57
CA ASP A 45 -1.93 -5.50 10.90
C ASP A 45 -0.89 -5.52 9.76
N HIS A 46 -1.22 -6.07 8.59
CA HIS A 46 -0.32 -6.23 7.46
C HIS A 46 -0.34 -5.05 6.47
N LEU A 47 -0.80 -3.87 6.91
CA LEU A 47 -0.89 -2.67 6.07
C LEU A 47 0.26 -1.71 6.36
N PHE A 48 0.90 -1.21 5.30
CA PHE A 48 2.05 -0.31 5.37
C PHE A 48 1.73 1.01 4.64
N PHE A 49 1.84 2.12 5.37
CA PHE A 49 1.46 3.44 4.90
C PHE A 49 2.70 4.32 4.68
N ALA A 50 2.66 5.08 3.59
CA ALA A 50 3.64 6.10 3.27
C ALA A 50 2.93 7.34 2.72
N TYR A 51 3.52 8.51 3.00
CA TYR A 51 3.06 9.78 2.46
C TYR A 51 4.14 10.35 1.54
N PRO A 52 4.03 10.13 0.21
CA PRO A 52 4.92 10.74 -0.77
C PRO A 52 4.97 12.27 -0.61
N ALA A 53 6.10 12.88 -0.96
CA ALA A 53 6.19 14.34 -0.90
C ALA A 53 5.24 14.95 -1.96
N PRO A 54 4.69 16.16 -1.73
CA PRO A 54 3.93 16.85 -2.76
C PRO A 54 4.69 16.93 -4.08
N GLY A 55 4.02 16.61 -5.19
CA GLY A 55 4.62 16.58 -6.53
C GLY A 55 5.49 15.35 -6.85
N THR A 56 5.51 14.33 -5.99
CA THR A 56 6.13 13.03 -6.31
C THR A 56 5.37 12.37 -7.46
N LYS A 57 6.07 12.04 -8.55
CA LYS A 57 5.50 11.37 -9.75
C LYS A 57 5.75 9.87 -9.78
N GLU A 58 6.74 9.41 -9.02
CA GLU A 58 7.13 8.00 -9.00
C GLU A 58 7.53 7.61 -7.57
N VAL A 59 7.06 6.45 -7.13
CA VAL A 59 7.45 5.82 -5.87
C VAL A 59 8.04 4.46 -6.18
N THR A 60 9.20 4.16 -5.59
CA THR A 60 9.74 2.80 -5.56
C THR A 60 9.53 2.22 -4.17
N VAL A 61 8.73 1.16 -4.08
CA VAL A 61 8.53 0.40 -2.84
C VAL A 61 9.58 -0.70 -2.79
N LYS A 62 10.25 -0.85 -1.64
CA LYS A 62 11.22 -1.92 -1.40
C LYS A 62 10.81 -2.72 -0.19
N ALA A 63 10.64 -4.03 -0.37
CA ALA A 63 10.38 -4.98 0.70
C ALA A 63 11.57 -5.92 0.86
N THR A 64 11.94 -6.23 2.10
CA THR A 64 12.95 -7.24 2.42
C THR A 64 12.31 -8.28 3.32
N ASP A 65 12.36 -9.54 2.91
CA ASP A 65 11.82 -10.64 3.70
C ASP A 65 12.77 -11.05 4.84
N ARG A 66 12.34 -12.01 5.67
CA ARG A 66 13.14 -12.51 6.81
C ARG A 66 14.40 -13.30 6.40
N PHE A 67 14.52 -13.70 5.14
CA PHE A 67 15.68 -14.41 4.59
C PHE A 67 16.67 -13.46 3.91
N GLY A 68 16.33 -12.17 3.82
CA GLY A 68 17.16 -11.13 3.19
C GLY A 68 16.87 -10.93 1.70
N ASN A 69 15.87 -11.60 1.12
CA ASN A 69 15.48 -11.38 -0.27
C ASN A 69 14.86 -9.99 -0.41
N ARG A 70 15.23 -9.27 -1.47
CA ARG A 70 14.75 -7.92 -1.76
C ARG A 70 13.80 -7.94 -2.96
N TYR A 71 12.66 -7.29 -2.79
CA TYR A 71 11.65 -7.09 -3.82
C TYR A 71 11.43 -5.60 -4.02
N GLU A 72 11.31 -5.17 -5.26
CA GLU A 72 11.11 -3.76 -5.61
C GLU A 72 9.96 -3.64 -6.60
N GLU A 73 9.07 -2.66 -6.37
CA GLU A 73 7.97 -2.32 -7.27
C GLU A 73 8.00 -0.81 -7.53
N LYS A 74 7.84 -0.42 -8.80
CA LYS A 74 7.81 0.98 -9.21
C LYS A 74 6.39 1.38 -9.55
N ILE A 75 5.90 2.42 -8.89
CA ILE A 75 4.54 2.93 -9.03
C ILE A 75 4.62 4.36 -9.56
N VAL A 76 3.97 4.61 -10.70
CA VAL A 76 3.79 5.96 -11.24
C VAL A 76 2.53 6.56 -10.62
N LEU A 77 2.68 7.73 -9.99
CA LEU A 77 1.56 8.51 -9.47
C LEU A 77 1.11 9.47 -10.58
N GLY A 78 -0.11 9.26 -11.07
CA GLY A 78 -0.73 10.05 -12.15
C GLY A 78 -1.01 11.50 -11.78
#